data_AF-A0A2T1E7N4-F1
#
_entry.id   AF-A0A2T1E7N4-F1
#
_cell.length_a   1.000
_cell.length_b   1.000
_cell.length_c   1.000
_cell.angle_alpha   90.00
_cell.angle_beta   90.00
_cell.angle_gamma   90.00
#
_symmetry.space_group_name_H-M   'P 1'
#
loop_
_entity.id
_entity.type
_entity.pdbx_description
1 polymer ?
#
loop_
_entity_poly.entity_id
_entity_poly.type
_entity_poly.pdbx_seq_one_letter_code
_entity_poly.pdbx_strand_id
1 'polypeptide(L)'
;MESTLKKTIHTNEAESELEQQLWSECGRLIANCILYYNASILSNVLAHQEHIGNIQEVEELKQISPVAWQHINLYGRYEFRKFSEPINIDNIVQQLTQAQTH
;
A
#
# COMPACT_ATOMS: atom_id res chain seq x y z
N MET A 1 -34.38 -13.01 -32.96
CA MET A 1 -34.49 -13.13 -31.49
C MET A 1 -33.25 -13.81 -30.90
N GLU A 2 -32.83 -14.99 -31.38
CA GLU A 2 -31.57 -15.63 -30.93
C GLU A 2 -30.30 -14.83 -31.24
N SER A 3 -30.21 -14.14 -32.39
CA SER A 3 -29.05 -13.32 -32.74
C SER A 3 -28.86 -12.13 -31.80
N THR A 4 -29.96 -11.53 -31.34
CA THR A 4 -29.96 -10.43 -30.37
C THR A 4 -29.54 -10.93 -29.00
N LEU A 5 -30.06 -12.08 -28.55
CA LEU A 5 -29.68 -12.71 -27.28
C LEU A 5 -28.20 -13.09 -27.22
N LYS A 6 -27.66 -13.71 -28.28
CA LYS A 6 -26.22 -14.04 -28.36
C LYS A 6 -25.35 -12.79 -28.33
N LYS A 7 -25.76 -11.72 -29.03
CA LYS A 7 -25.03 -10.44 -29.01
C LYS A 7 -25.06 -9.81 -27.62
N THR A 8 -26.20 -9.83 -26.93
CA THR A 8 -26.32 -9.30 -25.56
C THR A 8 -25.46 -10.08 -24.55
N ILE A 9 -25.49 -11.42 -24.60
CA ILE A 9 -24.67 -12.26 -23.70
C ILE A 9 -23.18 -12.01 -23.91
N HIS A 10 -22.73 -12.00 -25.17
CA HIS A 10 -21.32 -11.79 -25.49
C HIS A 10 -20.83 -10.38 -25.12
N THR A 11 -21.71 -9.37 -25.15
CA THR A 11 -21.39 -8.00 -24.71
C THR A 11 -21.26 -7.94 -23.18
N ASN A 12 -22.15 -8.60 -22.43
CA ASN A 12 -22.09 -8.65 -20.97
C ASN A 12 -20.86 -9.43 -20.47
N GLU A 13 -20.45 -10.50 -21.17
CA GLU A 13 -19.22 -11.25 -20.85
C GLU A 13 -17.97 -10.39 -21.06
N ALA A 14 -17.90 -9.64 -22.16
CA ALA A 14 -16.78 -8.74 -22.42
C ALA A 14 -16.70 -7.57 -21.41
N GLU A 15 -17.85 -7.03 -20.99
CA GLU A 15 -17.91 -6.03 -19.91
C GLU A 15 -17.42 -6.62 -18.57
N SER A 16 -17.82 -7.85 -18.25
CA SER A 16 -17.35 -8.56 -17.04
C SER A 16 -15.85 -8.85 -17.06
N GLU A 17 -15.27 -9.19 -18.21
CA GLU A 17 -13.82 -9.41 -18.33
C GLU A 17 -13.02 -8.12 -18.11
N LEU A 18 -13.49 -7.01 -18.71
CA LEU A 18 -12.87 -5.71 -18.54
C LEU A 18 -12.95 -5.25 -17.07
N GLU A 19 -14.09 -5.44 -16.41
CA GLU A 19 -14.24 -5.14 -14.99
C GLU A 19 -13.25 -5.95 -14.15
N GLN A 20 -13.13 -7.27 -14.39
CA GLN A 20 -12.17 -8.11 -13.68
C GLN A 20 -10.73 -7.64 -13.87
N GLN A 21 -10.36 -7.23 -15.09
CA GLN A 21 -9.04 -6.65 -15.37
C GLN A 21 -8.83 -5.35 -14.59
N LEU A 22 -9.82 -4.46 -14.58
CA LEU A 22 -9.75 -3.21 -13.83
C LEU A 22 -9.55 -3.47 -12.33
N TRP A 23 -10.31 -4.41 -11.75
CA TRP A 23 -10.14 -4.81 -10.34
C TRP A 23 -8.74 -5.36 -10.07
N SER A 24 -8.20 -6.17 -10.98
CA SER A 24 -6.84 -6.71 -10.87
C SER A 24 -5.79 -5.59 -10.85
N GLU A 25 -5.88 -4.63 -11.78
CA GLU A 25 -4.95 -3.51 -11.86
C GLU A 25 -5.10 -2.56 -10.66
N CYS A 26 -6.31 -2.31 -10.17
CA CYS A 26 -6.53 -1.58 -8.93
C CYS A 26 -5.88 -2.28 -7.72
N GLY A 27 -6.02 -3.62 -7.63
CA GLY A 27 -5.37 -4.42 -6.59
C GLY A 27 -3.84 -4.31 -6.65
N ARG A 28 -3.26 -4.39 -7.86
CA ARG A 28 -1.82 -4.21 -8.09
C ARG A 28 -1.35 -2.81 -7.70
N LEU A 29 -2.12 -1.78 -8.04
CA LEU A 29 -1.81 -0.40 -7.67
C LEU A 29 -1.77 -0.24 -6.15
N ILE A 30 -2.77 -0.72 -5.42
CA ILE A 30 -2.83 -0.64 -3.96
C ILE A 30 -1.65 -1.40 -3.33
N ALA A 31 -1.35 -2.61 -3.81
CA ALA A 31 -0.23 -3.39 -3.32
C ALA A 31 1.11 -2.66 -3.52
N ASN A 32 1.31 -2.03 -4.68
CA ASN A 32 2.50 -1.23 -4.96
C ASN A 32 2.59 0.00 -4.05
N CYS A 33 1.47 0.67 -3.76
CA CYS A 33 1.44 1.78 -2.81
C CYS A 33 1.85 1.34 -1.40
N ILE A 34 1.29 0.23 -0.89
CA ILE A 34 1.64 -0.33 0.42
C ILE A 34 3.13 -0.64 0.48
N LEU A 35 3.64 -1.36 -0.52
CA LEU A 35 5.04 -1.74 -0.59
C LEU A 35 5.96 -0.51 -0.61
N TYR A 36 5.62 0.49 -1.43
CA TYR A 36 6.39 1.73 -1.53
C TYR A 36 6.48 2.46 -0.18
N TYR A 37 5.36 2.67 0.49
CA TYR A 37 5.33 3.39 1.77
C TYR A 37 6.06 2.62 2.87
N ASN A 38 5.79 1.32 3.00
CA ASN A 38 6.46 0.48 4.00
C ASN A 38 7.98 0.46 3.77
N ALA A 39 8.43 0.23 2.54
CA ALA A 39 9.85 0.20 2.21
C ALA A 39 10.50 1.57 2.46
N SER A 40 9.86 2.67 2.04
CA SER A 40 10.40 4.02 2.24
C SER A 40 10.54 4.38 3.72
N ILE A 41 9.53 4.09 4.55
CA ILE A 41 9.59 4.35 5.99
C ILE A 41 10.68 3.49 6.64
N LEU A 42 10.68 2.18 6.37
CA LEU A 42 11.66 1.25 6.94
C LEU A 42 13.09 1.63 6.55
N SER A 43 13.35 1.94 5.27
CA SER A 43 14.67 2.35 4.82
C SER A 43 15.15 3.63 5.51
N ASN A 44 14.28 4.62 5.68
CA ASN A 44 14.65 5.88 6.32
C ASN A 44 14.88 5.72 7.83
N VAL A 45 14.04 4.94 8.53
CA VAL A 45 14.22 4.65 9.95
C VAL A 45 15.51 3.83 10.17
N LEU A 46 15.74 2.81 9.33
CA LEU A 46 16.95 2.00 9.39
C LEU A 46 18.20 2.86 9.21
N ALA A 47 18.25 3.70 8.17
CA ALA A 47 19.38 4.59 7.93
C ALA A 47 19.64 5.55 9.11
N HIS A 48 18.58 6.04 9.76
CA HIS A 48 18.71 6.86 10.95
C HIS A 48 19.33 6.08 12.12
N GLN A 49 18.83 4.87 12.40
CA GLN A 49 19.32 4.04 13.49
C GLN A 49 20.77 3.57 13.27
N GLU A 50 21.13 3.26 12.03
CA GLU A 50 22.52 2.99 11.62
C GLU A 50 23.43 4.19 11.86
N HIS A 51 22.99 5.39 11.49
CA HIS A 51 23.76 6.62 11.67
C HIS A 51 24.04 6.94 13.15
N ILE A 52 23.09 6.67 14.06
CA ILE A 52 23.28 6.87 15.50
C ILE A 52 23.92 5.67 16.21
N GLY A 53 24.17 4.57 15.49
CA GLY A 53 24.82 3.37 16.02
C GLY A 53 23.92 2.50 16.91
N ASN A 54 22.60 2.58 16.77
CA ASN A 54 21.65 1.78 17.56
C ASN A 54 21.49 0.36 17.00
N ILE A 55 22.46 -0.51 17.32
CA ILE A 55 22.56 -1.86 16.74
C ILE A 55 21.36 -2.74 17.07
N GLN A 56 20.76 -2.59 18.26
CA GLN A 56 19.60 -3.40 18.65
C GLN A 56 18.40 -3.10 17.75
N GLU A 57 18.06 -1.82 17.60
CA GLU A 57 16.93 -1.42 16.77
C GLU A 57 17.14 -1.78 15.30
N VAL A 58 18.37 -1.66 14.79
CA VAL A 58 18.75 -2.09 13.44
C VAL A 58 18.43 -3.57 13.21
N GLU A 59 18.74 -4.44 14.18
CA GLU A 59 18.43 -5.87 14.07
C GLU A 59 16.92 -6.17 14.16
N GLU A 60 16.18 -5.42 14.97
CA GLU A 60 14.72 -5.55 15.07
C GLU A 60 14.05 -5.11 13.76
N LEU A 61 14.44 -3.98 13.18
CA LEU A 61 13.92 -3.46 11.91
C LEU A 61 14.14 -4.42 10.74
N LYS A 62 15.26 -5.16 10.71
CA LYS A 62 15.54 -6.17 9.68
C LYS A 62 14.54 -7.32 9.65
N GLN A 63 13.83 -7.57 10.75
CA GLN A 63 12.80 -8.61 10.82
C GLN A 63 11.45 -8.15 10.28
N ILE A 64 11.28 -6.84 10.01
CA ILE A 64 10.02 -6.29 9.52
C ILE A 64 9.95 -6.43 8.00
N SER A 65 8.89 -7.07 7.53
CA SER A 65 8.63 -7.23 6.10
C SER A 65 8.05 -5.94 5.51
N PRO A 66 8.61 -5.42 4.39
CA PRO A 66 8.00 -4.29 3.67
C PRO A 66 6.66 -4.66 3.03
N VAL A 67 6.33 -5.95 2.92
CA VAL A 67 5.04 -6.44 2.41
C VAL A 67 4.01 -6.66 3.52
N ALA A 68 4.32 -6.30 4.77
CA ALA A 68 3.42 -6.45 5.89
C ALA A 68 2.15 -5.59 5.68
N TRP A 69 1.02 -6.25 5.45
CA TRP A 69 -0.29 -5.61 5.33
C TRP A 69 -1.23 -6.00 6.47
N GLN A 70 -0.84 -6.92 7.35
CA GLN A 70 -1.66 -7.41 8.47
C GLN A 70 -2.11 -6.30 9.42
N HIS A 71 -1.37 -5.20 9.49
CA HIS A 71 -1.69 -4.03 10.30
C HIS A 71 -2.50 -2.96 9.55
N ILE A 72 -2.81 -3.18 8.26
CA ILE A 72 -3.56 -2.25 7.40
C ILE A 72 -5.00 -2.74 7.30
N ASN A 73 -5.95 -1.91 7.75
CA ASN A 73 -7.35 -2.21 7.54
C ASN A 73 -7.73 -1.93 6.09
N LEU A 74 -7.84 -2.96 5.24
CA LEU A 74 -8.36 -2.82 3.88
C LEU A 74 -9.89 -2.96 3.82
N TYR A 75 -10.53 -3.30 4.93
CA TYR A 75 -11.97 -3.44 5.05
C TYR A 75 -12.58 -2.09 5.44
N GLY A 76 -13.24 -1.45 4.49
CA GLY A 76 -13.93 -0.19 4.74
C GLY A 76 -14.40 0.47 3.45
N ARG A 77 -15.26 1.47 3.60
CA ARG A 77 -15.60 2.39 2.51
C ARG A 77 -14.63 3.56 2.56
N TYR A 78 -13.78 3.65 1.54
CA TYR A 78 -12.84 4.75 1.37
C TYR A 78 -13.39 5.76 0.37
N GLU A 79 -13.29 7.05 0.70
CA GLU A 79 -13.64 8.13 -0.21
C GLU A 79 -12.38 8.93 -0.55
N PHE A 80 -12.18 9.20 -1.83
CA PHE A 80 -11.09 10.06 -2.28
C PHE A 80 -11.36 11.49 -1.81
N ARG A 81 -10.44 12.03 -1.00
CA ARG A 81 -10.48 13.43 -0.62
C ARG A 81 -10.10 14.28 -1.83
N LYS A 82 -10.91 15.30 -2.13
CA LYS A 82 -10.66 16.24 -3.25
C LYS A 82 -9.36 17.05 -3.09
N PHE A 83 -8.90 17.18 -1.85
CA PHE A 83 -7.60 17.76 -1.49
C PHE A 83 -6.94 16.82 -0.48
N SER A 84 -5.72 16.38 -0.78
CA SER A 84 -4.87 15.67 0.17
C SER A 84 -3.69 16.58 0.47
N GLU A 85 -3.43 16.82 1.75
CA GLU A 85 -2.08 17.22 2.14
C GLU A 85 -1.11 16.09 1.73
N PRO A 86 0.06 16.44 1.19
CA PRO A 86 1.06 15.43 0.86
C PRO A 86 1.50 14.71 2.13
N ILE A 87 1.63 13.38 2.06
CA ILE A 87 2.16 12.59 3.17
C ILE A 87 3.62 12.99 3.38
N ASN A 88 3.93 13.52 4.56
CA ASN A 88 5.30 13.88 4.94
C ASN A 88 6.00 12.68 5.57
N ILE A 89 6.73 11.93 4.75
CA ILE A 89 7.48 10.74 5.19
C ILE A 89 8.56 11.11 6.21
N ASP A 90 9.25 12.22 6.03
CA ASP A 90 10.32 12.65 6.96
C ASP A 90 9.77 12.88 8.36
N ASN A 91 8.59 13.50 8.47
CA ASN A 91 7.92 13.71 9.75
C ASN A 91 7.51 12.38 10.40
N ILE A 92 7.02 11.41 9.62
CA ILE A 92 6.70 10.07 10.13
C ILE A 92 7.95 9.39 10.68
N VAL A 93 9.04 9.39 9.91
CA VAL A 93 10.33 8.81 10.30
C VAL A 93 10.83 9.46 11.59
N GLN A 94 10.78 10.78 11.67
CA GLN A 94 11.18 11.53 12.86
C GLN A 94 10.36 11.13 14.10
N GLN A 95 9.05 10.95 13.97
CA GLN A 95 8.22 10.52 15.10
C GLN A 95 8.58 9.08 15.54
N LEU A 96 8.84 8.19 14.59
CA LEU A 96 9.20 6.79 14.88
C LEU A 96 10.57 6.66 15.55
N THR A 97 11.54 7.50 15.19
CA THR A 97 12.88 7.46 15.78
C THR A 97 12.97 8.18 17.12
N GLN A 98 12.09 9.15 17.39
CA GLN A 98 12.03 9.87 18.67
C GLN A 98 11.26 9.11 19.77
N ALA A 99 10.26 8.30 19.39
CA ALA A 99 9.38 7.62 20.34
C ALA A 99 10.02 6.46 21.14
N GLN A 100 11.30 6.14 20.90
CA GLN A 100 11.99 4.99 21.49
C GLN A 100 12.77 5.29 22.79
N THR A 101 12.56 6.46 23.41
CA THR A 101 13.05 6.69 24.79
C THR A 101 12.01 6.17 25.77
N HIS A 102 12.08 4.89 26.14
CA HIS A 102 11.34 4.38 27.29
C HIS A 102 12.17 3.43 28.16
#